data_AF-A0A7Y9G748-F1
#
_entry.id   AF-A0A7Y9G748-F1
#
_cell.length_a   1.000
_cell.length_b   1.000
_cell.length_c   1.000
_cell.angle_alpha   90.00
_cell.angle_beta   90.00
_cell.angle_gamma   90.00
#
_symmetry.space_group_name_H-M   'P 1'
#
loop_
_entity.id
_entity.type
_entity.pdbx_description
1 polymer ?
#
loop_
_entity_poly.entity_id
_entity_poly.type
_entity_poly.pdbx_seq_one_letter_code
_entity_poly.pdbx_strand_id
1 'polypeptide(L)'
;MTTVILVLLCLAIAGRELYLASDKRLPQAQAELRNLRKQMNELARDHDVLKRVVDEATEPVGIPIPPPQPEGPPSDVAESLESVTGRVERLEKQVGDLSDELAGIDLDRDSQRALARTLDAVEQDVQELHREMLDRLDREEGVVTGALLSEEGEGEALLAEAYEQCAAECGLRVRLRDQRSEQATGTYWGTVYQMSGRRPDVLAEDLFSYVRGLYDPKDAAAVTVLLTELASLRGGGVARFGPFVAVSTQSAVLCGVLPDEGAPPTEPWRLVEHIRELPADRQRDLTWLRADD
;
A
#
# COMPACT_ATOMS: atom_id res chain seq x y z
N MET A 1 -19.06 12.19 16.35
CA MET A 1 -17.96 12.66 15.48
C MET A 1 -16.60 12.65 16.19
N THR A 2 -16.47 13.15 17.43
CA THR A 2 -15.19 13.17 18.18
C THR A 2 -14.61 11.79 18.52
N THR A 3 -15.45 10.79 18.77
CA THR A 3 -15.02 9.41 19.08
C THR A 3 -14.41 8.69 17.88
N VAL A 4 -14.95 8.90 16.68
CA VAL A 4 -14.43 8.31 15.44
C VAL A 4 -13.06 8.91 15.09
N ILE A 5 -12.90 10.23 15.27
CA ILE A 5 -11.63 10.92 15.06
C ILE A 5 -10.56 10.39 16.02
N LEU A 6 -10.89 10.18 17.29
CA LEU A 6 -9.97 9.61 18.26
C LEU A 6 -9.56 8.17 17.93
N VAL A 7 -10.51 7.34 17.48
CA VAL A 7 -10.22 5.95 17.08
C VAL A 7 -9.30 5.92 15.85
N LEU A 8 -9.56 6.75 14.84
CA LEU A 8 -8.71 6.85 13.64
C LEU A 8 -7.33 7.41 13.96
N LEU A 9 -7.22 8.41 14.85
CA LEU A 9 -5.95 8.94 15.30
C LEU A 9 -5.15 7.88 16.08
N CYS A 10 -5.80 7.11 16.95
CA CYS A 10 -5.16 6.01 17.67
C CYS A 10 -4.68 4.90 16.73
N LEU A 11 -5.46 4.54 15.70
CA LEU A 11 -5.04 3.57 14.68
C LEU A 11 -3.86 4.08 13.85
N ALA A 12 -3.87 5.35 13.45
CA ALA A 12 -2.78 5.95 12.69
C ALA A 12 -1.47 6.01 13.50
N ILE A 13 -1.55 6.37 14.78
CA ILE A 13 -0.38 6.39 15.69
C ILE A 13 0.13 4.97 15.93
N ALA A 14 -0.76 4.01 16.19
CA ALA A 14 -0.39 2.61 16.40
C ALA A 14 0.26 1.99 15.14
N GLY A 15 -0.28 2.27 13.95
CA GLY A 15 0.28 1.81 12.68
C GLY A 15 1.67 2.39 12.40
N ARG A 16 1.88 3.67 12.70
CA ARG A 16 3.18 4.33 12.53
C ARG A 16 4.25 3.78 13.47
N GLU A 17 3.91 3.54 14.73
CA GLU A 17 4.84 2.94 15.70
C GLU A 17 5.18 1.48 15.34
N LEU A 18 4.20 0.72 14.85
CA LEU A 18 4.41 -0.65 14.37
C LEU A 18 5.30 -0.69 13.11
N TYR A 19 5.10 0.25 12.19
CA TYR A 19 5.92 0.40 10.98
C TYR A 19 7.38 0.75 11.33
N LEU A 20 7.58 1.72 12.24
CA LEU A 20 8.93 2.11 12.69
C LEU A 20 9.63 1.03 13.53
N ALA A 21 8.88 0.23 14.31
CA ALA A 21 9.43 -0.93 15.01
C ALA A 21 9.86 -2.03 14.04
N SER A 22 9.10 -2.23 12.96
CA SER A 22 9.39 -3.23 11.92
C SER A 22 10.60 -2.85 11.07
N ASP A 23 10.70 -1.56 10.69
CA ASP A 23 11.81 -1.03 9.89
C ASP A 23 13.16 -1.06 10.63
N LYS A 24 13.16 -0.92 11.97
CA LYS A 24 14.38 -1.08 12.79
C LYS A 24 14.77 -2.55 13.02
N ARG A 25 13.79 -3.46 13.08
CA ARG A 25 14.03 -4.91 13.29
C ARG A 25 14.62 -5.59 12.06
N LEU A 26 14.29 -5.14 10.85
CA LEU A 26 14.81 -5.68 9.59
C LEU A 26 16.35 -5.61 9.44
N PRO A 27 17.02 -4.45 9.61
CA PRO A 27 18.48 -4.35 9.53
C PRO A 27 19.18 -5.04 10.70
N GLN A 28 18.56 -5.07 11.89
CA GLN A 28 19.10 -5.77 13.06
C GLN A 28 19.08 -7.30 12.86
N ALA A 29 17.96 -7.84 12.39
CA ALA A 29 17.84 -9.27 12.06
C ALA A 29 18.82 -9.69 10.94
N GLN A 30 19.06 -8.82 9.95
CA GLN A 30 20.07 -9.08 8.92
C GLN A 30 21.51 -9.06 9.46
N ALA A 31 21.82 -8.20 10.43
CA ALA A 31 23.13 -8.16 11.08
C ALA A 31 23.36 -9.41 11.95
N GLU A 32 22.35 -9.84 12.71
CA GLU A 32 22.39 -11.07 13.52
C GLU A 32 22.56 -12.32 12.65
N LEU A 33 21.85 -12.42 11.52
CA LEU A 33 22.03 -13.51 10.55
C LEU A 33 23.46 -13.57 9.97
N ARG A 34 24.10 -12.42 9.73
CA ARG A 34 25.50 -12.39 9.29
C ARG A 34 26.45 -12.85 10.40
N ASN A 35 26.17 -12.50 11.64
CA ASN A 35 27.00 -12.89 12.79
C ASN A 35 26.87 -14.39 13.08
N LEU A 36 25.64 -14.92 13.08
CA LEU A 36 25.36 -16.35 13.22
C LEU A 36 26.03 -17.17 12.09
N ARG A 37 25.98 -16.69 10.84
CA ARG A 37 26.71 -17.34 9.73
C ARG A 37 28.22 -17.34 9.93
N LYS A 38 28.81 -16.30 10.53
CA LYS A 38 30.24 -16.28 10.87
C LYS A 38 30.56 -17.30 11.95
N GLN A 39 29.77 -17.32 13.03
CA GLN A 39 29.94 -18.27 14.14
C GLN A 39 29.80 -19.72 13.66
N MET A 40 28.84 -20.02 12.77
CA MET A 40 28.68 -21.36 12.21
C MET A 40 29.87 -21.78 11.33
N ASN A 41 30.45 -20.85 10.58
CA ASN A 41 31.65 -21.09 9.77
C ASN A 41 32.90 -21.29 10.65
N GLU A 42 33.00 -20.59 11.78
CA GLU A 42 34.06 -20.78 12.77
C GLU A 42 33.93 -22.15 13.45
N LEU A 43 32.72 -22.51 13.89
CA LEU A 43 32.45 -23.83 14.48
C LEU A 43 32.73 -24.98 13.49
N ALA A 44 32.38 -24.80 12.21
CA ALA A 44 32.67 -25.78 11.18
C ALA A 44 34.18 -25.97 10.97
N ARG A 45 34.96 -24.89 11.01
CA ARG A 45 36.44 -24.97 10.94
C ARG A 45 37.04 -25.64 12.16
N ASP A 46 36.54 -25.32 13.35
CA ASP A 46 36.99 -25.95 14.59
C ASP A 46 36.68 -27.45 14.61
N HIS A 47 35.52 -27.84 14.06
CA HIS A 47 35.16 -29.25 13.89
C HIS A 47 36.08 -29.95 12.89
N ASP A 48 36.40 -29.32 11.75
CA ASP A 48 37.35 -29.88 10.77
C ASP A 48 38.77 -30.03 11.34
N VAL A 49 39.23 -29.09 12.17
CA VAL A 49 40.52 -29.18 12.86
C VAL A 49 40.49 -30.32 13.87
N LEU A 50 39.44 -30.42 14.69
CA LEU A 50 39.31 -31.48 15.69
C LEU A 50 39.21 -32.86 15.03
N LYS A 51 38.47 -32.95 13.92
CA LYS A 51 38.35 -34.17 13.13
C LYS A 51 39.71 -34.62 12.57
N ARG A 52 40.54 -33.70 12.07
CA ARG A 52 41.90 -34.02 11.62
C ARG A 52 42.79 -34.52 12.76
N VAL A 53 42.70 -33.94 13.95
CA VAL A 53 43.45 -34.40 15.12
C VAL A 53 43.00 -35.80 15.55
N VAL A 54 41.70 -36.09 15.48
CA VAL A 54 41.14 -37.43 15.75
C VAL A 54 41.58 -38.42 14.67
N ASP A 55 41.54 -38.04 13.40
CA ASP A 55 41.99 -38.89 12.28
C ASP A 55 43.51 -39.17 12.37
N GLU A 56 44.33 -38.19 12.75
CA GLU A 56 45.78 -38.33 12.99
C GLU A 56 46.08 -39.20 14.23
N ALA A 57 45.24 -39.14 15.26
CA ALA A 57 45.31 -40.04 16.41
C ALA A 57 44.78 -41.46 16.12
N THR A 58 44.07 -41.65 15.00
CA THR A 58 43.48 -42.94 14.58
C THR A 58 44.32 -43.65 13.50
N GLU A 59 45.47 -43.11 13.09
CA GLU A 59 46.40 -43.87 12.24
C GLU A 59 46.94 -45.12 12.98
N PRO A 60 46.87 -46.32 12.37
CA PRO A 60 47.21 -47.57 13.04
C PRO A 60 48.73 -47.72 13.08
N VAL A 61 49.35 -47.22 14.15
CA VAL A 61 50.72 -47.62 14.49
C VAL A 61 50.68 -49.07 14.99
N GLY A 62 51.18 -49.98 14.18
CA GLY A 62 51.49 -51.35 14.58
C GLY A 62 52.43 -51.35 15.79
N ILE A 63 51.95 -51.90 16.89
CA ILE A 63 52.66 -51.99 18.18
C ILE A 63 53.63 -53.19 18.15
N PRO A 64 54.94 -53.02 18.42
CA PRO A 64 55.71 -54.04 19.10
C PRO A 64 55.58 -53.82 20.62
N ILE A 65 54.99 -54.78 21.31
CA ILE A 65 54.80 -54.80 22.78
C ILE A 65 56.16 -55.02 23.47
N PRO A 66 56.61 -54.15 24.40
CA PRO A 66 57.52 -54.52 25.48
C PRO A 66 56.73 -54.80 26.78
N PRO A 67 57.27 -55.63 27.71
CA PRO A 67 56.55 -56.15 28.87
C PRO A 67 56.36 -55.08 29.98
N PRO A 68 55.48 -55.34 30.97
CA PRO A 68 54.72 -54.30 31.65
C PRO A 68 55.53 -53.62 32.76
N GLN A 69 55.45 -52.30 32.83
CA GLN A 69 55.74 -51.53 34.03
C GLN A 69 54.44 -50.99 34.63
N PRO A 70 54.26 -51.02 35.96
CA PRO A 70 53.03 -50.62 36.61
C PRO A 70 53.04 -49.11 36.82
N GLU A 71 52.56 -48.35 35.85
CA GLU A 71 52.19 -46.95 36.05
C GLU A 71 50.71 -46.79 35.71
N GLY A 72 49.99 -46.15 36.63
CA GLY A 72 48.54 -46.04 36.63
C GLY A 72 47.96 -45.38 35.37
N PRO A 73 46.63 -45.44 35.18
CA PRO A 73 46.00 -44.87 34.00
C PRO A 73 46.38 -43.38 33.90
N PRO A 74 46.78 -42.86 32.72
CA PRO A 74 47.06 -41.44 32.57
C PRO A 74 45.77 -40.66 32.82
N SER A 75 45.72 -39.96 33.95
CA SER A 75 44.64 -39.06 34.34
C SER A 75 44.28 -38.08 33.22
N ASP A 76 45.26 -37.67 32.42
CA ASP A 76 45.13 -36.67 31.37
C ASP A 76 44.14 -37.04 30.25
N VAL A 77 44.01 -38.34 29.92
CA VAL A 77 43.11 -38.80 28.84
C VAL A 77 41.68 -38.94 29.35
N ALA A 78 41.53 -39.36 30.62
CA ALA A 78 40.24 -39.38 31.31
C ALA A 78 39.72 -37.95 31.54
N GLU A 79 40.57 -37.02 31.98
CA GLU A 79 40.23 -35.60 32.16
C GLU A 79 39.86 -34.91 30.84
N SER A 80 40.56 -35.25 29.74
CA SER A 80 40.23 -34.73 28.41
C SER A 80 38.89 -35.26 27.89
N LEU A 81 38.58 -36.54 28.11
CA LEU A 81 37.27 -37.11 27.79
C LEU A 81 36.16 -36.49 28.64
N GLU A 82 36.40 -36.29 29.94
CA GLU A 82 35.44 -35.68 30.87
C GLU A 82 35.13 -34.22 30.50
N SER A 83 36.17 -33.47 30.08
CA SER A 83 36.08 -32.13 29.49
C SER A 83 35.26 -32.12 28.19
N VAL A 84 35.49 -33.07 27.30
CA VAL A 84 34.75 -33.20 26.04
C VAL A 84 33.29 -33.57 26.31
N THR A 85 33.00 -34.50 27.22
CA THR A 85 31.62 -34.80 27.63
C THR A 85 30.92 -33.60 28.25
N GLY A 86 31.61 -32.83 29.10
CA GLY A 86 31.04 -31.60 29.66
C GLY A 86 30.82 -30.49 28.63
N ARG A 87 31.58 -30.48 27.52
CA ARG A 87 31.34 -29.58 26.38
C ARG A 87 30.17 -30.07 25.53
N VAL A 88 30.05 -31.38 25.30
CA VAL A 88 28.93 -31.99 24.57
C VAL A 88 27.62 -31.74 25.33
N GLU A 89 27.58 -31.96 26.64
CA GLU A 89 26.39 -31.74 27.46
C GLU A 89 25.94 -30.26 27.46
N ARG A 90 26.90 -29.33 27.47
CA ARG A 90 26.58 -27.90 27.30
C ARG A 90 26.06 -27.58 25.90
N LEU A 91 26.61 -28.22 24.87
CA LEU A 91 26.21 -28.01 23.48
C LEU A 91 24.82 -28.59 23.23
N GLU A 92 24.51 -29.76 23.78
CA GLU A 92 23.18 -30.37 23.76
C GLU A 92 22.16 -29.47 24.45
N LYS A 93 22.50 -28.91 25.61
CA LYS A 93 21.64 -27.96 26.30
C LYS A 93 21.41 -26.69 25.48
N GLN A 94 22.46 -26.14 24.89
CA GLN A 94 22.37 -24.93 24.06
C GLN A 94 21.58 -25.17 22.76
N VAL A 95 21.67 -26.37 22.17
CA VAL A 95 20.83 -26.78 21.03
C VAL A 95 19.37 -26.95 21.45
N GLY A 96 19.11 -27.49 22.65
CA GLY A 96 17.77 -27.55 23.22
C GLY A 96 17.14 -26.17 23.37
N ASP A 97 17.87 -25.24 24.01
CA ASP A 97 17.40 -23.86 24.22
C ASP A 97 17.14 -23.14 22.88
N LEU A 98 18.01 -23.31 21.88
CA LEU A 98 17.83 -22.74 20.53
C LEU A 98 16.66 -23.37 19.77
N SER A 99 16.43 -24.68 19.96
CA SER A 99 15.30 -25.37 19.34
C SER A 99 13.96 -24.87 19.91
N ASP A 100 13.91 -24.63 21.22
CA ASP A 100 12.74 -24.07 21.88
C ASP A 100 12.48 -22.61 21.47
N GLU A 101 13.54 -21.79 21.36
CA GLU A 101 13.44 -20.42 20.84
C GLU A 101 12.93 -20.39 19.39
N LEU A 102 13.44 -21.27 18.54
CA LEU A 102 13.01 -21.39 17.14
C LEU A 102 11.55 -21.83 17.02
N ALA A 103 11.11 -22.78 17.85
CA ALA A 103 9.71 -23.22 17.91
C ALA A 103 8.77 -22.07 18.34
N GLY A 104 9.22 -21.21 19.26
CA GLY A 104 8.49 -20.00 19.65
C GLY A 104 8.34 -18.98 18.51
N ILE A 105 9.40 -18.77 17.72
CA ILE A 105 9.37 -17.87 16.55
C ILE A 105 8.46 -18.42 15.45
N ASP A 106 8.46 -19.73 15.21
CA ASP A 106 7.59 -20.34 14.20
C ASP A 106 6.11 -20.27 14.60
N LEU A 107 5.79 -20.44 15.89
CA LEU A 107 4.44 -20.22 16.40
C LEU A 107 3.98 -18.75 16.23
N ASP A 108 4.85 -17.77 16.48
CA ASP A 108 4.55 -16.36 16.27
C ASP A 108 4.27 -16.05 14.79
N ARG A 109 5.11 -16.57 13.87
CA ARG A 109 4.88 -16.42 12.43
C ARG A 109 3.58 -17.05 11.95
N ASP A 110 3.23 -18.22 12.45
CA ASP A 110 1.98 -18.88 12.08
C ASP A 110 0.76 -18.11 12.61
N SER A 111 0.86 -17.52 13.80
CA SER A 111 -0.17 -16.62 14.33
C SER A 111 -0.32 -15.36 13.47
N GLN A 112 0.79 -14.76 13.03
CA GLN A 112 0.80 -13.60 12.14
C GLN A 112 0.19 -13.91 10.78
N ARG A 113 0.50 -15.08 10.20
CA ARG A 113 -0.12 -15.54 8.95
C ARG A 113 -1.62 -15.79 9.10
N ALA A 114 -2.06 -16.34 10.22
CA ALA A 114 -3.48 -16.53 10.50
C ALA A 114 -4.20 -15.18 10.62
N LEU A 115 -3.60 -14.21 11.30
CA LEU A 115 -4.12 -12.85 11.40
C LEU A 115 -4.18 -12.16 10.02
N ALA A 116 -3.13 -12.26 9.22
CA ALA A 116 -3.11 -11.72 7.86
C ALA A 116 -4.26 -12.27 7.01
N ARG A 117 -4.45 -13.61 7.00
CA ARG A 117 -5.59 -14.22 6.29
C ARG A 117 -6.95 -13.77 6.82
N THR A 118 -7.05 -13.54 8.12
CA THR A 118 -8.30 -13.05 8.73
C THR A 118 -8.56 -11.60 8.33
N LEU A 119 -7.53 -10.76 8.26
CA LEU A 119 -7.63 -9.39 7.76
C LEU A 119 -8.01 -9.38 6.28
N ASP A 120 -7.40 -10.22 5.45
CA ASP A 120 -7.75 -10.36 4.03
C ASP A 120 -9.23 -10.78 3.86
N ALA A 121 -9.71 -11.72 4.69
CA ALA A 121 -11.11 -12.14 4.67
C ALA A 121 -12.05 -11.00 5.09
N VAL A 122 -11.72 -10.25 6.13
CA VAL A 122 -12.52 -9.09 6.58
C VAL A 122 -12.51 -7.99 5.52
N GLU A 123 -11.38 -7.72 4.86
CA GLU A 123 -11.31 -6.77 3.76
C GLU A 123 -12.23 -7.18 2.62
N GLN A 124 -12.20 -8.46 2.24
CA GLN A 124 -13.09 -9.00 1.21
C GLN A 124 -14.57 -8.86 1.59
N ASP A 125 -14.94 -9.19 2.83
CA ASP A 125 -16.31 -9.07 3.34
C ASP A 125 -16.78 -7.59 3.33
N VAL A 126 -15.91 -6.65 3.73
CA VAL A 126 -16.20 -5.22 3.70
C VAL A 126 -16.39 -4.73 2.27
N GLN A 127 -15.56 -5.17 1.32
CA GLN A 127 -15.72 -4.84 -0.08
C GLN A 127 -17.01 -5.41 -0.67
N GLU A 128 -17.41 -6.62 -0.27
CA GLU A 128 -18.67 -7.23 -0.71
C GLU A 128 -19.88 -6.48 -0.15
N LEU A 129 -19.88 -6.17 1.15
CA LEU A 129 -20.92 -5.37 1.78
C LEU A 129 -21.01 -3.97 1.14
N HIS A 130 -19.87 -3.36 0.83
CA HIS A 130 -19.82 -2.07 0.16
C HIS A 130 -20.46 -2.13 -1.23
N ARG A 131 -20.12 -3.15 -2.02
CA ARG A 131 -20.76 -3.40 -3.33
C ARG A 131 -22.27 -3.59 -3.18
N GLU A 132 -22.72 -4.39 -2.21
CA GLU A 132 -24.15 -4.62 -2.00
C GLU A 132 -24.88 -3.32 -1.58
N MET A 133 -24.26 -2.50 -0.72
CA MET A 133 -24.81 -1.21 -0.31
C MET A 133 -24.94 -0.26 -1.50
N LEU A 134 -23.93 -0.17 -2.37
CA LEU A 134 -24.00 0.63 -3.59
C LEU A 134 -25.07 0.10 -4.54
N ASP A 135 -25.16 -1.20 -4.76
CA ASP A 135 -26.17 -1.80 -5.63
C ASP A 135 -27.60 -1.53 -5.13
N ARG A 136 -27.79 -1.46 -3.81
CA ARG A 136 -29.07 -1.07 -3.22
C ARG A 136 -29.34 0.42 -3.43
N LEU A 137 -28.35 1.28 -3.17
CA LEU A 137 -28.46 2.72 -3.41
C LEU A 137 -28.69 3.05 -4.88
N ASP A 138 -28.06 2.31 -5.80
CA ASP A 138 -28.20 2.53 -7.22
C ASP A 138 -29.63 2.23 -7.70
N ARG A 139 -30.24 1.17 -7.15
CA ARG A 139 -31.64 0.83 -7.41
C ARG A 139 -32.64 1.86 -6.85
N GLU A 140 -32.34 2.48 -5.71
CA GLU A 140 -33.26 3.38 -5.00
C GLU A 140 -33.09 4.86 -5.39
N GLU A 141 -31.85 5.36 -5.37
CA GLU A 141 -31.49 6.77 -5.53
C GLU A 141 -30.64 7.03 -6.79
N GLY A 142 -29.97 6.00 -7.32
CA GLY A 142 -28.93 6.12 -8.33
C GLY A 142 -27.55 6.41 -7.72
N VAL A 143 -26.51 5.75 -8.24
CA VAL A 143 -25.12 5.98 -7.85
C VAL A 143 -24.34 6.60 -9.00
N VAL A 144 -23.58 7.64 -8.69
CA VAL A 144 -22.69 8.33 -9.63
C VAL A 144 -21.25 8.08 -9.18
N THR A 145 -20.47 7.48 -10.07
CA THR A 145 -19.03 7.36 -9.91
C THR A 145 -18.37 8.64 -10.41
N GLY A 146 -17.64 9.29 -9.52
CA GLY A 146 -16.88 10.50 -9.77
C GLY A 146 -15.38 10.28 -9.69
N ALA A 147 -14.61 11.15 -10.32
CA ALA A 147 -13.16 11.15 -10.17
C ALA A 147 -12.63 12.58 -10.23
N LEU A 148 -11.67 12.87 -9.36
CA LEU A 148 -10.93 14.11 -9.35
C LEU A 148 -9.44 13.79 -9.45
N LEU A 149 -8.78 14.26 -10.50
CA LEU A 149 -7.33 14.11 -10.70
C LEU A 149 -6.68 15.48 -10.80
N SER A 150 -5.48 15.61 -10.23
CA SER A 150 -4.57 16.73 -10.51
C SER A 150 -3.13 16.23 -10.65
N GLU A 151 -2.35 16.91 -11.48
CA GLU A 151 -0.93 16.62 -11.68
C GLU A 151 -0.16 16.90 -10.38
N GLU A 152 0.61 15.92 -9.91
CA GLU A 152 1.39 16.01 -8.66
C GLU A 152 0.58 16.40 -7.41
N GLY A 153 -0.76 16.27 -7.45
CA GLY A 153 -1.64 16.71 -6.37
C GLY A 153 -1.78 18.24 -6.27
N GLU A 154 -1.49 18.99 -7.34
CA GLU A 154 -1.65 20.44 -7.35
C GLU A 154 -3.07 20.83 -6.95
N GLY A 155 -3.17 21.75 -5.97
CA GLY A 155 -4.45 22.30 -5.52
C GLY A 155 -5.43 21.28 -4.94
N GLU A 156 -5.01 20.06 -4.57
CA GLU A 156 -5.92 18.95 -4.22
C GLU A 156 -6.97 19.37 -3.17
N ALA A 157 -6.59 20.10 -2.13
CA ALA A 157 -7.51 20.51 -1.07
C ALA A 157 -8.62 21.46 -1.58
N LEU A 158 -8.25 22.48 -2.35
CA LEU A 158 -9.20 23.46 -2.90
C LEU A 158 -10.08 22.82 -3.98
N LEU A 159 -9.47 21.99 -4.84
CA LEU A 159 -10.17 21.30 -5.90
C LEU A 159 -11.14 20.26 -5.34
N ALA A 160 -10.77 19.53 -4.29
CA ALA A 160 -11.65 18.59 -3.60
C ALA A 160 -12.82 19.31 -2.92
N GLU A 161 -12.58 20.45 -2.27
CA GLU A 161 -13.64 21.27 -1.68
C GLU A 161 -14.62 21.78 -2.75
N ALA A 162 -14.10 22.34 -3.84
CA ALA A 162 -14.94 22.80 -4.96
C ALA A 162 -15.72 21.65 -5.60
N TYR A 163 -15.12 20.47 -5.71
CA TYR A 163 -15.76 19.27 -6.25
C TYR A 163 -16.90 18.78 -5.35
N GLU A 164 -16.64 18.67 -4.04
CA GLU A 164 -17.62 18.21 -3.06
C GLU A 164 -18.78 19.23 -2.90
N GLN A 165 -18.49 20.52 -2.97
CA GLN A 165 -19.50 21.58 -2.99
C GLN A 165 -20.36 21.52 -4.26
N CYS A 166 -19.74 21.30 -5.43
CA CYS A 166 -20.44 21.09 -6.69
C CYS A 166 -21.34 19.85 -6.64
N ALA A 167 -20.85 18.74 -6.09
CA ALA A 167 -21.64 17.53 -5.87
C ALA A 167 -22.86 17.83 -4.99
N ALA A 168 -22.68 18.52 -3.87
CA ALA A 168 -23.75 18.87 -2.94
C ALA A 168 -24.83 19.74 -3.59
N GLU A 169 -24.44 20.77 -4.36
CA GLU A 169 -25.38 21.64 -5.10
C GLU A 169 -26.14 20.87 -6.18
N CYS A 170 -25.50 19.89 -6.80
CA CYS A 170 -26.15 18.99 -7.76
C CYS A 170 -27.06 17.95 -7.09
N GLY A 171 -27.23 17.99 -5.77
CA GLY A 171 -28.07 17.06 -5.01
C GLY A 171 -27.42 15.69 -4.76
N LEU A 172 -26.12 15.57 -4.98
CA LEU A 172 -25.35 14.36 -4.71
C LEU A 172 -24.85 14.33 -3.26
N ARG A 173 -24.72 13.12 -2.72
CA ARG A 173 -24.14 12.87 -1.40
C ARG A 173 -22.94 11.94 -1.53
N VAL A 174 -21.77 12.41 -1.13
CA VAL A 174 -20.56 11.58 -1.10
C VAL A 174 -20.72 10.46 -0.07
N ARG A 175 -20.62 9.21 -0.53
CA ARG A 175 -20.71 8.00 0.30
C ARG A 175 -19.35 7.39 0.57
N LEU A 176 -18.52 7.31 -0.47
CA LEU A 176 -17.15 6.83 -0.39
C LEU A 176 -16.21 7.83 -1.03
N ARG A 177 -15.06 8.01 -0.38
CA ARG A 177 -13.88 8.69 -0.89
C ARG A 177 -12.74 7.68 -0.92
N ASP A 178 -12.27 7.33 -2.10
CA ASP A 178 -11.14 6.43 -2.28
C ASP A 178 -9.96 7.21 -2.86
N GLN A 179 -8.90 7.40 -2.07
CA GLN A 179 -7.71 8.13 -2.49
C GLN A 179 -6.85 7.19 -3.32
N ARG A 180 -6.92 7.32 -4.65
CA ARG A 180 -6.02 6.63 -5.58
C ARG A 180 -4.70 7.38 -5.67
N SER A 181 -3.87 7.24 -4.65
CA SER A 181 -2.45 7.62 -4.73
C SER A 181 -1.60 6.58 -5.46
N GLU A 182 -1.98 5.30 -5.42
CA GLU A 182 -1.12 4.19 -5.89
C GLU A 182 -1.48 3.62 -7.28
N GLN A 183 -2.67 3.92 -7.80
CA GLN A 183 -3.19 3.36 -9.07
C GLN A 183 -3.40 4.41 -10.17
N ALA A 184 -3.18 5.68 -9.88
CA ALA A 184 -3.29 6.74 -10.88
C ALA A 184 -2.05 6.70 -11.79
N THR A 185 -2.30 6.81 -13.09
CA THR A 185 -1.31 6.58 -14.14
C THR A 185 -0.20 7.65 -14.09
N GLY A 186 0.96 7.32 -13.53
CA GLY A 186 2.14 8.19 -13.57
C GLY A 186 2.14 9.31 -12.51
N THR A 187 2.14 10.57 -12.96
CA THR A 187 2.30 11.77 -12.11
C THR A 187 1.00 12.33 -11.57
N TYR A 188 -0.16 11.79 -11.97
CA TYR A 188 -1.46 12.29 -11.53
C TYR A 188 -1.87 11.65 -10.22
N TRP A 189 -2.34 12.47 -9.28
CA TRP A 189 -2.90 12.04 -8.01
C TRP A 189 -4.39 12.33 -8.02
N GLY A 190 -5.18 11.48 -7.37
CA GLY A 190 -6.59 11.75 -7.37
C GLY A 190 -7.43 10.94 -6.43
N THR A 191 -8.68 11.38 -6.33
CA THR A 191 -9.70 10.80 -5.47
C THR A 191 -10.84 10.29 -6.34
N VAL A 192 -11.24 9.04 -6.14
CA VAL A 192 -12.45 8.47 -6.71
C VAL A 192 -13.58 8.65 -5.70
N TYR A 193 -14.71 9.14 -6.19
CA TYR A 193 -15.89 9.41 -5.40
C TYR A 193 -17.00 8.44 -5.80
N GLN A 194 -17.71 7.93 -4.81
CA GLN A 194 -19.01 7.30 -5.05
C GLN A 194 -20.07 8.12 -4.37
N MET A 195 -21.02 8.60 -5.16
CA MET A 195 -22.02 9.56 -4.75
C MET A 195 -23.41 8.99 -4.98
N SER A 196 -24.35 9.21 -4.07
CA SER A 196 -25.76 8.81 -4.26
C SER A 196 -26.66 10.04 -4.36
N GLY A 197 -27.85 9.84 -4.92
CA GLY A 197 -28.94 10.82 -4.87
C GLY A 197 -29.51 11.21 -6.23
N ARG A 198 -28.77 10.93 -7.32
CA ARG A 198 -29.23 11.17 -8.69
C ARG A 198 -28.73 10.09 -9.64
N ARG A 199 -29.46 9.93 -10.75
CA ARG A 199 -29.02 9.09 -11.87
C ARG A 199 -27.92 9.80 -12.68
N PRO A 200 -26.90 9.06 -13.13
CA PRO A 200 -25.74 9.63 -13.81
C PRO A 200 -26.10 10.32 -15.14
N ASP A 201 -26.99 9.73 -15.95
CA ASP A 201 -27.42 10.33 -17.23
C ASP A 201 -28.06 11.71 -17.04
N VAL A 202 -29.02 11.81 -16.11
CA VAL A 202 -29.76 13.05 -15.85
C VAL A 202 -28.83 14.12 -15.26
N LEU A 203 -27.93 13.71 -14.37
CA LEU A 203 -26.92 14.61 -13.82
C LEU A 203 -26.00 15.16 -14.91
N ALA A 204 -25.55 14.30 -15.83
CA ALA A 204 -24.65 14.71 -16.90
C ALA A 204 -25.32 15.69 -17.87
N GLU A 205 -26.58 15.47 -18.22
CA GLU A 205 -27.37 16.40 -19.03
C GLU A 205 -27.56 17.76 -18.35
N ASP A 206 -27.87 17.77 -17.05
CA ASP A 206 -28.06 19.00 -16.27
C ASP A 206 -26.75 19.79 -16.14
N LEU A 207 -25.66 19.13 -15.76
CA LEU A 207 -24.32 19.73 -15.66
C LEU A 207 -23.89 20.30 -17.02
N PHE A 208 -24.08 19.54 -18.10
CA PHE A 208 -23.71 19.99 -19.43
C PHE A 208 -24.59 21.15 -19.91
N SER A 209 -25.90 21.13 -19.60
CA SER A 209 -26.79 22.26 -19.88
C SER A 209 -26.36 23.52 -19.14
N TYR A 210 -25.94 23.40 -17.87
CA TYR A 210 -25.39 24.51 -17.10
C TYR A 210 -24.11 25.06 -17.75
N VAL A 211 -23.17 24.19 -18.11
CA VAL A 211 -21.91 24.59 -18.79
C VAL A 211 -22.16 25.25 -20.15
N ARG A 212 -23.18 24.83 -20.90
CA ARG A 212 -23.58 25.50 -22.16
C ARG A 212 -24.14 26.91 -21.92
N GLY A 213 -24.76 27.13 -20.77
CA GLY A 213 -25.27 28.42 -20.33
C GLY A 213 -24.23 29.29 -19.60
N LEU A 214 -22.99 28.82 -19.45
CA LEU A 214 -21.94 29.55 -18.77
C LEU A 214 -21.37 30.66 -19.66
N TYR A 215 -21.48 31.91 -19.20
CA TYR A 215 -20.97 33.10 -19.89
C TYR A 215 -20.13 34.02 -19.00
N ASP A 216 -20.22 33.88 -17.67
CA ASP A 216 -19.48 34.71 -16.70
C ASP A 216 -18.65 33.82 -15.78
N PRO A 217 -17.31 33.98 -15.73
CA PRO A 217 -16.45 33.23 -14.81
C PRO A 217 -16.67 33.61 -13.35
N LYS A 218 -17.37 34.72 -13.05
CA LYS A 218 -17.65 35.19 -11.69
C LYS A 218 -18.98 34.70 -11.14
N ASP A 219 -19.67 33.80 -11.84
CA ASP A 219 -20.88 33.19 -11.31
C ASP A 219 -20.56 32.39 -10.03
N ALA A 220 -21.40 32.55 -9.02
CA ALA A 220 -21.18 31.97 -7.69
C ALA A 220 -21.64 30.50 -7.60
N ALA A 221 -22.12 29.91 -8.70
CA ALA A 221 -22.50 28.51 -8.73
C ALA A 221 -21.28 27.60 -8.55
N ALA A 222 -21.43 26.50 -7.80
CA ALA A 222 -20.30 25.62 -7.51
C ALA A 222 -19.70 24.95 -8.75
N VAL A 223 -20.48 24.74 -9.81
CA VAL A 223 -19.95 24.23 -11.09
C VAL A 223 -18.95 25.22 -11.70
N THR A 224 -19.26 26.52 -11.68
CA THR A 224 -18.36 27.57 -12.19
C THR A 224 -17.11 27.69 -11.34
N VAL A 225 -17.26 27.63 -10.01
CA VAL A 225 -16.12 27.60 -9.08
C VAL A 225 -15.21 26.40 -9.39
N LEU A 226 -15.76 25.19 -9.49
CA LEU A 226 -14.99 24.00 -9.82
C LEU A 226 -14.25 24.13 -11.16
N LEU A 227 -14.91 24.62 -12.21
CA LEU A 227 -14.30 24.78 -13.53
C LEU A 227 -13.20 25.86 -13.52
N THR A 228 -13.37 26.91 -12.72
CA THR A 228 -12.39 27.99 -12.57
C THR A 228 -11.17 27.50 -11.79
N GLU A 229 -11.36 26.74 -10.71
CA GLU A 229 -10.27 26.10 -9.96
C GLU A 229 -9.55 25.04 -10.81
N LEU A 230 -10.27 24.30 -11.65
CA LEU A 230 -9.66 23.36 -12.60
C LEU A 230 -8.85 24.10 -13.68
N ALA A 231 -9.33 25.26 -14.14
CA ALA A 231 -8.64 26.09 -15.12
C ALA A 231 -7.42 26.84 -14.55
N SER A 232 -7.39 27.07 -13.23
CA SER A 232 -6.28 27.75 -12.54
C SER A 232 -5.07 26.85 -12.27
N LEU A 233 -5.22 25.53 -12.44
CA LEU A 233 -4.12 24.56 -12.32
C LEU A 233 -3.03 24.84 -13.36
N ARG A 234 -1.77 24.79 -12.91
CA ARG A 234 -0.60 24.90 -13.80
C ARG A 234 -0.37 23.61 -14.57
N GLY A 235 -0.63 22.47 -13.92
CA GLY A 235 -0.62 21.14 -14.52
C GLY A 235 -1.94 20.76 -15.20
N GLY A 236 -2.07 19.46 -15.49
CA GLY A 236 -3.32 18.87 -15.93
C GLY A 236 -4.26 18.53 -14.76
N GLY A 237 -5.56 18.61 -15.01
CA GLY A 237 -6.59 18.24 -14.05
C GLY A 237 -7.82 17.63 -14.73
N VAL A 238 -8.51 16.74 -14.01
CA VAL A 238 -9.75 16.09 -14.47
C VAL A 238 -10.77 16.12 -13.34
N ALA A 239 -11.98 16.58 -13.63
CA ALA A 239 -13.14 16.42 -12.75
C ALA A 239 -14.24 15.66 -13.51
N ARG A 240 -14.73 14.57 -12.93
CA ARG A 240 -15.71 13.69 -13.53
C ARG A 240 -16.90 13.47 -12.60
N PHE A 241 -18.11 13.51 -13.17
CA PHE A 241 -19.37 13.15 -12.54
C PHE A 241 -20.11 12.18 -13.47
N GLY A 242 -19.88 10.88 -13.28
CA GLY A 242 -20.45 9.85 -14.17
C GLY A 242 -20.05 10.08 -15.63
N PRO A 243 -21.00 10.24 -16.57
CA PRO A 243 -20.75 10.57 -17.96
C PRO A 243 -20.12 11.96 -18.18
N PHE A 244 -20.40 12.94 -17.32
CA PHE A 244 -19.88 14.29 -17.47
C PHE A 244 -18.42 14.37 -17.05
N VAL A 245 -17.58 14.94 -17.91
CA VAL A 245 -16.14 15.13 -17.68
C VAL A 245 -15.73 16.55 -18.03
N ALA A 246 -14.99 17.17 -17.13
CA ALA A 246 -14.26 18.42 -17.34
C ALA A 246 -12.76 18.12 -17.25
N VAL A 247 -12.00 18.61 -18.22
CA VAL A 247 -10.55 18.41 -18.31
C VAL A 247 -9.88 19.75 -18.50
N SER A 248 -8.83 19.97 -17.72
CA SER A 248 -7.90 21.07 -17.88
C SER A 248 -6.53 20.50 -18.25
N THR A 249 -5.93 21.08 -19.28
CA THR A 249 -4.53 20.91 -19.61
C THR A 249 -3.92 22.29 -19.77
N GLN A 250 -2.59 22.36 -19.86
CA GLN A 250 -1.86 23.61 -20.10
C GLN A 250 -2.36 24.41 -21.32
N SER A 251 -3.01 23.76 -22.30
CA SER A 251 -3.42 24.39 -23.55
C SER A 251 -4.93 24.47 -23.77
N ALA A 252 -5.75 23.79 -22.96
CA ALA A 252 -7.20 23.76 -23.17
C ALA A 252 -7.97 23.43 -21.89
N VAL A 253 -9.18 23.98 -21.77
CA VAL A 253 -10.18 23.54 -20.78
C VAL A 253 -11.41 23.11 -21.53
N LEU A 254 -11.74 21.81 -21.48
CA LEU A 254 -12.84 21.22 -22.24
C LEU A 254 -13.79 20.48 -21.31
N CYS A 255 -15.08 20.57 -21.62
CA CYS A 255 -16.12 19.75 -21.00
C CYS A 255 -16.80 18.87 -22.05
N GLY A 256 -17.18 17.67 -21.66
CA GLY A 256 -17.94 16.78 -22.52
C GLY A 256 -18.71 15.71 -21.75
N VAL A 257 -19.65 15.07 -22.45
CA VAL A 257 -20.42 13.94 -21.92
C VAL A 257 -19.99 12.67 -22.65
N LEU A 258 -19.28 11.80 -21.92
CA LEU A 258 -18.76 10.52 -22.43
C LEU A 258 -19.79 9.39 -22.26
N PRO A 259 -19.96 8.52 -23.25
CA PRO A 259 -20.96 7.45 -23.21
C PRO A 259 -20.59 6.24 -22.34
N ASP A 260 -19.37 6.17 -21.79
CA ASP A 260 -18.90 5.01 -21.01
C ASP A 260 -18.62 5.39 -19.54
N GLU A 261 -19.45 4.88 -18.64
CA GLU A 261 -19.43 5.14 -17.19
C GLU A 261 -18.34 4.36 -16.44
N GLY A 262 -17.67 3.40 -17.11
CA GLY A 262 -16.81 2.41 -16.43
C GLY A 262 -15.30 2.62 -16.52
N ALA A 263 -14.80 3.47 -17.42
CA ALA A 263 -13.36 3.58 -17.62
C ALA A 263 -12.70 4.34 -16.44
N PRO A 264 -11.58 3.85 -15.87
CA PRO A 264 -10.84 4.61 -14.87
C PRO A 264 -10.40 5.97 -15.45
N PRO A 265 -10.26 7.00 -14.62
CA PRO A 265 -9.86 8.32 -15.09
C PRO A 265 -8.49 8.20 -15.76
N THR A 266 -8.47 8.53 -17.04
CA THR A 266 -7.29 8.41 -17.91
C THR A 266 -6.53 9.74 -17.91
N GLU A 267 -5.26 9.71 -18.31
CA GLU A 267 -4.41 10.89 -18.47
C GLU A 267 -5.17 12.06 -19.17
N PRO A 268 -5.06 13.30 -18.67
CA PRO A 268 -5.86 14.43 -19.15
C PRO A 268 -5.78 14.66 -20.66
N TRP A 269 -4.60 14.49 -21.29
CA TRP A 269 -4.44 14.69 -22.73
C TRP A 269 -5.23 13.71 -23.58
N ARG A 270 -5.34 12.44 -23.16
CA ARG A 270 -6.17 11.45 -23.87
C ARG A 270 -7.64 11.80 -23.76
N LEU A 271 -8.09 12.33 -22.63
CA LEU A 271 -9.47 12.78 -22.48
C LEU A 271 -9.77 14.00 -23.35
N VAL A 272 -8.82 14.93 -23.49
CA VAL A 272 -8.95 16.06 -24.44
C VAL A 272 -9.14 15.57 -25.87
N GLU A 273 -8.35 14.59 -26.33
CA GLU A 273 -8.50 13.99 -27.66
C GLU A 273 -9.88 13.35 -27.83
N HIS A 274 -10.32 12.52 -26.87
CA HIS A 274 -11.65 11.91 -26.91
C HIS A 274 -12.79 12.92 -26.91
N ILE A 275 -12.71 13.99 -26.10
CA ILE A 275 -13.75 15.03 -26.05
C ILE A 275 -13.84 15.77 -27.38
N ARG A 276 -12.70 16.03 -28.05
CA ARG A 276 -12.67 16.71 -29.36
C ARG A 276 -13.31 15.88 -30.47
N GLU A 277 -13.25 14.56 -30.37
CA GLU A 277 -13.90 13.64 -31.29
C GLU A 277 -15.42 13.56 -31.09
N LEU A 278 -15.94 14.03 -29.95
CA LEU A 278 -17.38 14.03 -29.70
C LEU A 278 -18.13 15.00 -30.63
N PRO A 279 -19.40 14.69 -30.94
CA PRO A 279 -20.31 15.64 -31.59
C PRO A 279 -20.35 17.01 -30.88
N ALA A 280 -20.46 18.10 -31.63
CA ALA A 280 -20.44 19.48 -31.10
C ALA A 280 -21.57 19.78 -30.09
N ASP A 281 -22.64 18.99 -30.08
CA ASP A 281 -23.72 19.03 -29.11
C ASP A 281 -23.39 18.33 -27.78
N ARG A 282 -22.24 17.66 -27.67
CA ARG A 282 -21.77 16.93 -26.48
C ARG A 282 -20.37 17.34 -26.00
N GLN A 283 -19.79 18.37 -26.61
CA GLN A 283 -18.55 18.99 -26.16
C GLN A 283 -18.71 20.51 -26.04
N ARG A 284 -17.93 21.11 -25.13
CA ARG A 284 -17.85 22.56 -24.96
C ARG A 284 -16.43 22.96 -24.66
N ASP A 285 -15.92 23.89 -25.47
CA ASP A 285 -14.64 24.55 -25.22
C ASP A 285 -14.82 25.72 -24.25
N LEU A 286 -14.10 25.65 -23.14
CA LEU A 286 -14.08 26.66 -22.08
C LEU A 286 -12.66 27.21 -21.87
N THR A 287 -11.79 27.12 -22.88
CA THR A 287 -10.40 27.60 -22.79
C THR A 287 -10.32 29.09 -22.41
N TRP A 288 -11.37 29.87 -22.67
CA TRP A 288 -11.53 31.25 -22.21
C TRP A 288 -11.58 31.43 -20.67
N LEU A 289 -11.80 30.36 -19.89
CA LEU A 289 -11.71 30.37 -18.42
C LEU A 289 -10.28 30.41 -17.90
N ARG A 290 -9.28 30.05 -18.72
CA ARG A 290 -7.88 30.21 -18.31
C ARG A 290 -7.59 31.71 -18.21
N ALA A 291 -7.02 32.12 -17.08
CA ALA A 291 -6.39 33.42 -17.02
C ALA A 291 -5.20 33.41 -17.98
N ASP A 292 -5.19 34.34 -18.95
CA ASP A 292 -3.98 34.65 -19.71
C ASP A 292 -2.97 35.21 -18.70
N ASP A 293 -1.96 34.40 -18.33
CA ASP A 293 -0.76 34.88 -17.64
C ASP A 293 0.08 35.78 -18.56
#